data_AF-A0A6P0XFN3-F1
#
_entry.id   AF-A0A6P0XFN3-F1
#
_cell.length_a   1.000
_cell.length_b   1.000
_cell.length_c   1.000
_cell.angle_alpha   90.00
_cell.angle_beta   90.00
_cell.angle_gamma   90.00
#
_symmetry.space_group_name_H-M   'P 1'
#
loop_
_entity.id
_entity.type
_entity.pdbx_description
1 polymer ?
#
loop_
_entity_poly.entity_id
_entity_poly.type
_entity_poly.pdbx_seq_one_letter_code
_entity_poly.pdbx_strand_id
1 'polypeptide(L)'
;MGGETGMINAEISSNYRETKLGVGFNYSLGYQLPNGANRSPSCSWIPIEKWNNLTPKQREKFLPFCPDFLVELMSPCDSLSDTREKMKEYLENGMKLGWLINLKSRLVEIYRADKEVEILDSPDRLLTDYLEKMFYRKINVYSLSIHGEKSGRGMARSPRHIHETKRRKKFLLTQSSP
;
A
#
# COMPACT_ATOMS: atom_id res chain seq x y z
N MET A 1 -11.08 -14.75 -2.11
CA MET A 1 -10.82 -13.53 -1.29
C MET A 1 -12.02 -13.27 -0.39
N GLY A 2 -11.77 -12.80 0.84
CA GLY A 2 -12.82 -12.29 1.75
C GLY A 2 -13.03 -10.78 1.60
N GLY A 3 -14.08 -10.23 2.22
CA GLY A 3 -14.46 -8.81 2.09
C GLY A 3 -13.39 -7.82 2.55
N GLU A 4 -12.70 -8.10 3.66
CA GLU A 4 -11.65 -7.23 4.21
C GLU A 4 -10.44 -7.11 3.27
N THR A 5 -9.96 -8.24 2.74
CA THR A 5 -8.91 -8.29 1.70
C THR A 5 -9.32 -7.46 0.48
N GLY A 6 -10.58 -7.55 0.06
CA GLY A 6 -11.12 -6.77 -1.06
C GLY A 6 -11.11 -5.26 -0.80
N MET A 7 -11.47 -4.81 0.41
CA MET A 7 -11.47 -3.38 0.77
C MET A 7 -10.05 -2.79 0.79
N ILE A 8 -9.09 -3.49 1.39
CA ILE A 8 -7.69 -3.04 1.44
C ILE A 8 -7.11 -3.01 0.02
N ASN A 9 -7.40 -4.01 -0.80
CA ASN A 9 -7.01 -3.99 -2.22
C ASN A 9 -7.58 -2.79 -2.97
N ALA A 10 -8.83 -2.41 -2.72
CA ALA A 10 -9.43 -1.24 -3.35
C ALA A 10 -8.74 0.07 -2.91
N GLU A 11 -8.42 0.21 -1.62
CA GLU A 11 -7.69 1.37 -1.10
C GLU A 11 -6.28 1.46 -1.71
N ILE A 12 -5.53 0.36 -1.69
CA ILE A 12 -4.20 0.23 -2.29
C ILE A 12 -4.29 0.57 -3.79
N SER A 13 -5.17 -0.08 -4.55
CA SER A 13 -5.35 0.15 -5.99
C SER A 13 -5.73 1.61 -6.30
N SER A 14 -6.54 2.26 -5.46
CA SER A 14 -6.94 3.66 -5.67
C SER A 14 -5.75 4.64 -5.57
N ASN A 15 -4.75 4.33 -4.75
CA ASN A 15 -3.54 5.14 -4.60
C ASN A 15 -2.61 5.06 -5.83
N TYR A 16 -2.75 4.01 -6.65
CA TYR A 16 -1.88 3.73 -7.79
C TYR A 16 -2.57 3.85 -9.15
N ARG A 17 -3.82 4.33 -9.17
CA ARG A 17 -4.58 4.51 -10.41
C ARG A 17 -3.86 5.52 -11.31
N GLU A 18 -3.74 5.15 -12.58
CA GLU A 18 -3.11 5.85 -13.71
C GLU A 18 -2.55 7.25 -13.39
N THR A 19 -1.23 7.34 -13.35
CA THR A 19 -0.52 8.63 -13.28
C THR A 19 0.15 8.90 -14.63
N LYS A 20 0.68 10.11 -14.82
CA LYS A 20 1.55 10.40 -15.97
C LYS A 20 2.79 9.49 -16.04
N LEU A 21 3.13 8.80 -14.95
CA LEU A 21 4.33 7.99 -14.82
C LEU A 21 4.06 6.50 -15.03
N GLY A 22 2.81 6.03 -14.91
CA GLY A 22 2.47 4.65 -15.17
C GLY A 22 1.05 4.24 -14.81
N VAL A 23 0.79 2.95 -14.96
CA VAL A 23 -0.55 2.36 -14.87
C VAL A 23 -0.58 1.34 -13.72
N GLY A 24 -1.51 1.54 -12.80
CA GLY A 24 -1.80 0.58 -11.73
C GLY A 24 -2.94 -0.36 -12.11
N PHE A 25 -2.81 -1.62 -11.74
CA PHE A 25 -3.79 -2.67 -11.96
C PHE A 25 -4.14 -3.37 -10.65
N ASN A 26 -5.37 -3.85 -10.57
CA ASN A 26 -5.87 -4.71 -9.50
C ASN A 26 -5.85 -6.19 -9.94
N TYR A 27 -6.40 -7.05 -9.10
CA TYR A 27 -6.44 -8.53 -9.23
C TYR A 27 -7.02 -9.09 -10.54
N SER A 28 -7.60 -8.26 -11.41
CA SER A 28 -8.14 -8.70 -12.71
C SER A 28 -7.06 -8.81 -13.81
N LEU A 29 -5.85 -8.30 -13.58
CA LEU A 29 -4.77 -8.38 -14.57
C LEU A 29 -3.81 -9.54 -14.28
N GLY A 30 -3.59 -10.38 -15.28
CA GLY A 30 -2.55 -11.40 -15.28
C GLY A 30 -1.27 -10.95 -15.98
N TYR A 31 -0.16 -11.54 -15.58
CA TYR A 31 1.17 -11.41 -16.15
C TYR A 31 1.68 -12.78 -16.56
N GLN A 32 2.26 -12.86 -17.75
CA GLN A 32 3.07 -13.98 -18.17
C GLN A 32 4.53 -13.61 -17.93
N LEU A 33 5.13 -14.22 -16.91
CA LEU A 33 6.50 -13.96 -16.50
C LEU A 33 7.50 -14.53 -17.53
N PRO A 34 8.74 -13.99 -17.60
CA PRO A 34 9.81 -14.51 -18.46
C PRO A 34 10.07 -16.01 -18.35
N ASN A 35 9.91 -16.62 -17.17
CA ASN A 35 10.03 -18.06 -16.96
C ASN A 35 8.81 -18.87 -17.47
N GLY A 36 7.81 -18.22 -18.06
CA GLY A 36 6.59 -18.83 -18.59
C GLY A 36 5.44 -18.96 -17.58
N ALA A 37 5.66 -18.62 -16.30
CA ALA A 37 4.63 -18.70 -15.28
C ALA A 37 3.55 -17.63 -15.48
N ASN A 38 2.31 -17.99 -15.17
CA ASN A 38 1.16 -17.09 -15.17
C ASN A 38 0.86 -16.65 -13.73
N ARG A 39 0.89 -15.34 -13.48
CA ARG A 39 0.69 -14.77 -12.15
C ARG A 39 -0.26 -13.58 -12.18
N SER A 40 -1.03 -13.41 -11.11
CA SER A 40 -1.96 -12.28 -10.94
C SER A 40 -1.81 -11.77 -9.50
N PRO A 41 -1.01 -10.70 -9.28
CA PRO A 41 -0.84 -10.14 -7.96
C PRO A 41 -2.10 -9.41 -7.49
N SER A 42 -2.21 -9.21 -6.17
CA SER A 42 -3.35 -8.47 -5.60
C SER A 42 -3.45 -7.05 -6.15
N CYS A 43 -2.30 -6.37 -6.27
CA CYS A 43 -2.14 -5.10 -6.98
C CYS A 43 -0.81 -5.08 -7.72
N SER A 44 -0.71 -4.33 -8.80
CA SER A 44 0.53 -4.14 -9.53
C SER A 44 0.61 -2.77 -10.19
N TRP A 45 1.81 -2.36 -10.55
CA TRP A 45 2.05 -1.14 -11.30
C TRP A 45 3.18 -1.33 -12.30
N ILE A 46 3.04 -0.69 -13.46
CA ILE A 46 4.07 -0.65 -14.50
C ILE A 46 4.34 0.79 -14.97
N PRO A 47 5.57 1.11 -15.39
CA PRO A 47 5.89 2.38 -16.02
C PRO A 47 5.02 2.63 -17.27
N ILE A 48 4.70 3.90 -17.51
CA ILE A 48 3.86 4.29 -18.66
C ILE A 48 4.50 3.89 -19.99
N GLU A 49 5.83 3.87 -20.05
CA GLU A 49 6.60 3.40 -21.22
C GLU A 49 6.33 1.92 -21.52
N LYS A 50 6.29 1.05 -20.49
CA LYS A 50 5.93 -0.37 -20.67
C LYS A 50 4.52 -0.50 -21.22
N TRP A 51 3.57 0.28 -20.70
CA TRP A 51 2.19 0.27 -21.17
C TRP A 51 2.07 0.74 -22.63
N ASN A 52 2.73 1.85 -22.97
CA ASN A 52 2.66 2.43 -24.31
C ASN A 52 3.31 1.53 -25.36
N ASN A 53 4.33 0.76 -24.99
CA ASN A 53 4.99 -0.21 -25.88
C ASN A 53 4.16 -1.49 -26.13
N LEU A 54 3.07 -1.71 -25.40
CA LEU A 54 2.17 -2.84 -25.67
C LEU A 54 1.27 -2.56 -26.88
N THR A 55 1.19 -3.54 -27.76
CA THR A 55 0.18 -3.58 -28.83
C THR A 55 -1.23 -3.75 -28.24
N PRO A 56 -2.30 -3.34 -28.95
CA PRO A 56 -3.68 -3.55 -28.49
C PRO A 56 -3.98 -5.01 -28.12
N LYS A 57 -3.53 -5.97 -28.94
CA LYS A 57 -3.71 -7.41 -28.68
C LYS A 57 -3.01 -7.91 -27.42
N GLN A 58 -1.88 -7.31 -27.03
CA GLN A 58 -1.19 -7.68 -25.79
C GLN A 58 -1.91 -7.11 -24.56
N ARG A 59 -2.56 -5.95 -24.68
CA ARG A 59 -3.34 -5.34 -23.59
C ARG A 59 -4.62 -6.11 -23.24
N GLU A 60 -5.10 -6.95 -24.15
CA GLU A 60 -6.27 -7.82 -23.98
C GLU A 60 -5.94 -9.19 -23.35
N LYS A 61 -4.67 -9.46 -23.07
CA LYS A 61 -4.19 -10.75 -22.55
C LYS A 61 -3.35 -10.54 -21.29
N PHE A 62 -2.76 -11.61 -20.79
CA PHE A 62 -1.74 -11.53 -19.76
C PHE A 62 -0.57 -10.71 -20.31
N LEU A 63 -0.11 -9.71 -19.55
CA LEU A 63 0.98 -8.86 -20.00
C LEU A 63 2.27 -9.70 -20.06
N PRO A 64 3.05 -9.63 -21.16
CA PRO A 64 4.17 -10.56 -21.41
C PRO A 64 5.46 -10.13 -20.69
N PHE A 65 5.36 -9.76 -19.41
CA PHE A 65 6.49 -9.37 -18.56
C PHE A 65 6.13 -9.42 -17.08
N CYS A 66 7.13 -9.33 -16.20
CA CYS A 66 6.92 -9.06 -14.77
C CYS A 66 6.61 -7.57 -14.53
N PRO A 67 5.66 -7.22 -13.63
CA PRO A 67 5.47 -5.84 -13.20
C PRO A 67 6.67 -5.31 -12.42
N ASP A 68 6.89 -4.00 -12.46
CA ASP A 68 7.98 -3.34 -11.73
C ASP A 68 7.68 -3.26 -10.23
N PHE A 69 6.42 -3.01 -9.89
CA PHE A 69 5.93 -2.99 -8.53
C PHE A 69 4.69 -3.88 -8.38
N LEU A 70 4.62 -4.62 -7.27
CA LEU A 70 3.44 -5.39 -6.91
C LEU A 70 3.21 -5.47 -5.40
N VAL A 71 1.96 -5.79 -5.05
CA VAL A 71 1.55 -6.15 -3.70
C VAL A 71 0.87 -7.51 -3.75
N GLU A 72 1.29 -8.40 -2.87
CA GLU A 72 0.56 -9.62 -2.52
C GLU A 72 -0.07 -9.47 -1.14
N LEU A 73 -1.40 -9.44 -1.11
CA LEU A 73 -2.17 -9.37 0.11
C LEU A 73 -2.65 -10.78 0.46
N MET A 74 -2.12 -11.35 1.55
CA MET A 74 -2.49 -12.69 1.96
C MET A 74 -3.96 -12.77 2.37
N SER A 75 -4.67 -13.73 1.79
CA SER A 75 -5.98 -14.16 2.26
C SER A 75 -5.85 -15.05 3.51
N PRO A 76 -6.91 -15.18 4.33
CA PRO A 76 -6.86 -16.01 5.54
C PRO A 76 -6.50 -17.48 5.29
N CYS A 77 -6.75 -17.99 4.08
CA CYS A 77 -6.45 -19.37 3.69
C CYS A 77 -5.09 -19.52 3.00
N ASP A 78 -4.37 -18.42 2.74
CA ASP A 78 -3.10 -18.48 2.02
C ASP A 78 -1.97 -18.97 2.94
N SER A 79 -1.07 -19.76 2.36
CA SER A 79 0.16 -20.17 3.02
C SER A 79 1.22 -19.08 2.90
N LEU A 80 1.89 -18.76 4.01
CA LEU A 80 3.01 -17.81 4.00
C LEU A 80 4.20 -18.34 3.19
N SER A 81 4.51 -19.64 3.26
CA SER A 81 5.60 -20.22 2.47
C SER A 81 5.34 -20.07 0.98
N ASP A 82 4.14 -20.43 0.53
CA ASP A 82 3.76 -20.42 -0.87
C ASP A 82 3.72 -18.99 -1.41
N THR A 83 3.32 -18.03 -0.55
CA THR A 83 3.31 -16.61 -0.92
C THR A 83 4.73 -16.06 -1.02
N ARG A 84 5.63 -16.44 -0.12
CA ARG A 84 7.07 -16.09 -0.22
C ARG A 84 7.72 -16.69 -1.47
N GLU A 85 7.34 -17.91 -1.85
CA GLU A 85 7.81 -18.51 -3.12
C GLU A 85 7.35 -17.71 -4.34
N LYS A 86 6.09 -17.24 -4.37
CA LYS A 86 5.62 -16.32 -5.42
C LYS A 86 6.45 -15.03 -5.44
N MET A 87 6.71 -14.43 -4.27
CA MET A 87 7.51 -13.20 -4.19
C MET A 87 8.94 -13.39 -4.71
N LYS A 88 9.57 -14.53 -4.40
CA LYS A 88 10.88 -14.90 -4.96
C LYS A 88 10.82 -15.06 -6.47
N GLU A 89 9.81 -15.77 -6.99
CA GLU A 89 9.64 -15.95 -8.42
C GLU A 89 9.46 -14.61 -9.15
N TYR A 90 8.65 -13.68 -8.61
CA TYR A 90 8.56 -12.33 -9.19
C TYR A 90 9.90 -11.60 -9.20
N LEU A 91 10.68 -11.70 -8.11
CA LEU A 91 12.00 -11.07 -8.00
C LEU A 91 12.98 -11.61 -9.06
N GLU A 92 13.03 -12.94 -9.23
CA GLU A 92 13.83 -13.62 -10.25
C GLU A 92 13.40 -13.26 -11.68
N ASN A 93 12.14 -12.88 -11.86
CA ASN A 93 11.56 -12.51 -13.14
C ASN A 93 11.58 -10.99 -13.42
N GLY A 94 12.27 -10.21 -12.58
CA GLY A 94 12.58 -8.80 -12.86
C GLY A 94 11.73 -7.77 -12.13
N MET A 95 10.94 -8.17 -11.13
CA MET A 95 10.30 -7.24 -10.19
C MET A 95 11.35 -6.34 -9.52
N LYS A 96 11.03 -5.04 -9.38
CA LYS A 96 11.94 -4.06 -8.75
C LYS A 96 11.62 -3.82 -7.28
N LEU A 97 10.33 -3.81 -6.95
CA LEU A 97 9.82 -3.65 -5.58
C LEU A 97 8.58 -4.53 -5.40
N GLY A 98 8.49 -5.24 -4.28
CA GLY A 98 7.31 -6.04 -3.94
C GLY A 98 6.98 -5.98 -2.47
N TRP A 99 5.69 -5.92 -2.12
CA TRP A 99 5.23 -6.03 -0.74
C TRP A 99 4.38 -7.29 -0.56
N LEU A 100 4.75 -8.13 0.40
CA LEU A 100 3.88 -9.19 0.93
C LEU A 100 3.27 -8.68 2.22
N ILE A 101 1.94 -8.62 2.29
CA ILE A 101 1.21 -8.12 3.45
C ILE A 101 0.40 -9.29 4.04
N ASN A 102 0.78 -9.72 5.25
CA ASN A 102 0.00 -10.65 6.04
C ASN A 102 -0.88 -9.88 7.02
N LEU A 103 -2.18 -9.82 6.73
CA LEU A 103 -3.14 -9.08 7.58
C LEU A 103 -3.35 -9.74 8.94
N LYS A 104 -3.30 -11.08 9.01
CA LYS A 104 -3.54 -11.83 10.24
C LYS A 104 -2.42 -11.64 11.25
N SER A 105 -1.17 -11.75 10.81
CA SER A 105 0.00 -11.57 11.67
C SER A 105 0.49 -10.13 11.71
N ARG A 106 -0.14 -9.22 10.96
CA ARG A 106 0.31 -7.84 10.75
C ARG A 106 1.80 -7.75 10.35
N LEU A 107 2.24 -8.69 9.52
CA LEU A 107 3.61 -8.71 9.01
C LEU A 107 3.64 -8.08 7.62
N VAL A 108 4.64 -7.25 7.33
CA VAL A 108 4.95 -6.82 5.97
C VAL A 108 6.37 -7.23 5.62
N GLU A 109 6.54 -7.85 4.46
CA GLU A 109 7.86 -8.12 3.88
C GLU A 109 8.06 -7.28 2.63
N ILE A 110 9.23 -6.63 2.54
CA ILE A 110 9.59 -5.77 1.42
C ILE A 110 10.73 -6.43 0.65
N TYR A 111 10.43 -6.75 -0.60
CA TYR A 111 11.33 -7.36 -1.58
C TYR A 111 11.85 -6.27 -2.50
N ARG A 112 13.16 -6.25 -2.75
CA ARG A 112 13.81 -5.30 -3.67
C ARG A 112 14.86 -6.04 -4.47
N ALA A 113 15.07 -5.63 -5.71
CA ALA A 113 16.17 -6.13 -6.52
C ALA A 113 17.50 -5.94 -5.77
N ASP A 114 18.29 -7.02 -5.70
CA ASP A 114 19.65 -7.05 -5.14
C ASP A 114 19.76 -6.64 -3.66
N LYS A 115 18.69 -6.82 -2.87
CA LYS A 115 18.71 -6.60 -1.41
C LYS A 115 18.05 -7.74 -0.66
N GLU A 116 18.49 -7.93 0.58
CA GLU A 116 17.81 -8.83 1.51
C GLU A 116 16.36 -8.37 1.77
N VAL A 117 15.50 -9.34 2.07
CA VAL A 117 14.11 -9.09 2.41
C VAL A 117 14.06 -8.33 3.73
N GLU A 118 13.44 -7.16 3.71
CA GLU A 118 13.17 -6.39 4.92
C GLU A 118 11.84 -6.83 5.51
N ILE A 119 11.84 -7.12 6.82
CA ILE A 119 10.65 -7.57 7.53
C ILE A 119 10.25 -6.49 8.53
N LEU A 120 9.01 -6.02 8.41
CA LEU A 120 8.41 -5.05 9.31
C LEU A 120 7.29 -5.73 10.12
N ASP A 121 7.40 -5.65 11.44
CA ASP A 121 6.35 -6.10 12.35
C ASP A 121 5.37 -4.95 12.62
N SER A 122 4.12 -5.17 12.25
CA SER A 122 2.99 -4.29 12.51
C SER A 122 3.18 -2.82 12.09
N PRO A 123 3.73 -2.52 10.89
CA PRO A 123 3.95 -1.13 10.48
C PRO A 123 2.63 -0.39 10.28
N ASP A 124 2.47 0.78 10.90
CA ASP A 124 1.29 1.61 10.66
C ASP A 124 1.25 2.14 9.22
N ARG A 125 2.44 2.36 8.63
CA ARG A 125 2.61 2.93 7.29
C ARG A 125 3.80 2.31 6.56
N LEU A 126 3.68 2.23 5.24
CA LEU A 126 4.78 1.89 4.35
C LEU A 126 5.27 3.13 3.61
N LEU A 127 6.60 3.31 3.61
CA LEU A 127 7.32 4.35 2.88
C LEU A 127 8.33 3.66 1.98
N THR A 128 8.53 4.21 0.78
CA THR A 128 9.62 3.74 -0.08
C THR A 128 10.02 4.81 -1.07
N ASP A 129 11.33 5.04 -1.13
CA ASP A 129 11.97 6.00 -2.02
C ASP A 129 11.76 5.64 -3.51
N TYR A 130 11.51 4.35 -3.80
CA TYR A 130 11.18 3.88 -5.15
C TYR A 130 9.85 4.46 -5.62
N LEU A 131 8.88 4.58 -4.71
CA LEU A 131 7.59 5.18 -4.98
C LEU A 131 7.62 6.70 -4.81
N GLU A 132 8.51 7.32 -4.02
CA GLU A 132 8.54 8.78 -3.87
C GLU A 132 8.76 9.54 -5.19
N LYS A 133 9.52 8.93 -6.12
CA LYS A 133 9.68 9.48 -7.48
C LYS A 133 8.48 9.23 -8.40
N MET A 134 7.61 8.29 -8.04
CA MET A 134 6.50 7.80 -8.87
C MET A 134 5.12 8.21 -8.31
N PHE A 135 5.01 8.54 -7.02
CA PHE A 135 3.77 8.76 -6.28
C PHE A 135 3.97 9.64 -5.04
N TYR A 136 3.02 10.55 -4.82
CA TYR A 136 2.86 11.30 -3.58
C TYR A 136 1.75 10.66 -2.73
N ARG A 137 2.00 9.56 -2.01
CA ARG A 137 1.09 9.12 -0.92
C ARG A 137 1.69 8.05 0.00
N LYS A 138 1.45 8.23 1.30
CA LYS A 138 1.68 7.23 2.35
C LYS A 138 0.56 6.20 2.31
N ILE A 139 0.87 4.92 2.48
CA ILE A 139 -0.13 3.85 2.53
C ILE A 139 -0.29 3.41 3.96
N ASN A 140 -1.53 3.50 4.45
CA ASN A 140 -1.90 2.95 5.74
C ASN A 140 -2.27 1.48 5.52
N VAL A 141 -1.54 0.56 6.15
CA VAL A 141 -1.70 -0.89 5.92
C VAL A 141 -2.87 -1.46 6.72
N TYR A 142 -3.13 -0.90 7.90
CA TYR A 142 -4.09 -1.43 8.87
C TYR A 142 -5.23 -0.47 9.23
N SER A 143 -5.41 0.65 8.51
CA SER A 143 -6.41 1.66 8.86
C SER A 143 -7.87 1.20 8.71
N LEU A 144 -8.11 0.07 8.02
CA LEU A 144 -9.45 -0.51 7.84
C LEU A 144 -9.81 -1.61 8.87
N SER A 145 -8.89 -2.01 9.75
CA SER A 145 -9.16 -3.08 10.74
C SER A 145 -9.83 -2.57 12.04
N ILE A 146 -10.19 -1.28 12.12
CA ILE A 146 -10.69 -0.68 13.36
C ILE A 146 -12.21 -0.80 13.49
N HIS A 147 -12.77 -2.00 13.57
CA HIS A 147 -14.14 -2.20 14.10
C HIS A 147 -14.26 -3.45 14.99
N GLY A 148 -13.21 -3.83 15.70
CA GLY A 148 -13.32 -5.01 16.55
C GLY A 148 -12.18 -5.32 17.49
N GLU A 149 -11.59 -4.35 18.20
CA GLU A 149 -10.82 -4.69 19.41
C GLU A 149 -10.66 -3.46 20.31
N LYS A 150 -11.52 -3.35 21.32
CA LYS A 150 -11.25 -2.47 22.47
C LYS A 150 -10.11 -3.11 23.25
N SER A 151 -8.89 -2.62 23.04
CA SER A 151 -7.76 -2.95 23.90
C SER A 151 -7.99 -2.34 25.28
N GLY A 152 -8.22 -3.19 26.27
CA GLY A 152 -8.14 -2.82 27.67
C GLY A 152 -6.68 -2.67 28.08
N ARG A 153 -6.32 -1.51 28.63
CA ARG A 153 -5.23 -1.35 29.61
C ARG A 153 -5.37 -0.04 30.39
N GLY A 154 -5.70 -0.19 31.67
CA GLY A 154 -4.95 0.39 32.80
C GLY A 154 -4.85 1.91 32.98
N MET A 155 -5.75 2.44 33.82
CA MET A 155 -5.56 3.42 34.91
C MET A 155 -4.65 4.67 34.74
N ALA A 156 -5.26 5.86 34.93
CA ALA A 156 -4.87 6.79 35.99
C ALA A 156 -6.04 7.73 36.34
N ARG A 157 -6.33 7.89 37.63
CA ARG A 157 -7.31 8.85 38.17
C ARG A 157 -6.62 10.16 38.59
N SER A 158 -7.35 11.26 38.39
CA SER A 158 -7.33 12.56 39.13
C SER A 158 -6.21 13.57 38.77
N PRO A 159 -6.39 14.91 38.97
CA PRO A 159 -7.46 15.59 39.71
C PRO A 159 -8.18 16.75 39.03
N ARG A 160 -9.35 17.06 39.62
CA ARG A 160 -10.22 18.21 39.35
C ARG A 160 -9.45 19.51 39.41
N HIS A 161 -9.66 20.42 38.45
CA HIS A 161 -9.52 21.87 38.66
C HIS A 161 -10.71 22.61 38.04
N ILE A 162 -11.40 23.33 38.91
CA ILE A 162 -12.43 24.33 38.63
C ILE A 162 -11.67 25.64 38.36
N HIS A 163 -11.93 26.33 37.25
CA HIS A 163 -12.18 27.78 37.23
C HIS A 163 -12.51 28.30 35.81
N GLU A 164 -13.71 28.87 35.73
CA GLU A 164 -13.99 30.23 35.30
C GLU A 164 -13.81 30.65 33.82
N THR A 165 -14.96 30.95 33.22
CA THR A 165 -15.22 31.59 31.93
C THR A 165 -14.65 33.01 31.83
N LYS A 166 -13.84 33.28 30.79
CA LYS A 166 -13.57 34.63 30.27
C LYS A 166 -14.14 34.82 28.85
N ARG A 167 -15.01 35.81 28.70
CA ARG A 167 -15.47 36.46 27.45
C ARG A 167 -15.98 37.83 27.90
N ARG A 168 -15.67 39.00 27.34
CA ARG A 168 -15.12 39.49 26.07
C ARG A 168 -14.60 40.92 26.36
N LYS A 169 -13.53 41.38 25.71
CA LYS A 169 -13.42 42.78 25.25
C LYS A 169 -12.78 42.81 23.87
N LYS A 170 -13.42 43.58 22.99
CA LYS A 170 -13.27 43.68 21.54
C LYS A 170 -12.22 44.75 21.26
N PHE A 171 -11.21 44.43 20.46
CA PHE A 171 -10.27 45.39 19.87
C PHE A 171 -10.93 45.97 18.61
N LEU A 172 -10.89 47.28 18.43
CA LEU A 172 -11.08 47.93 17.12
C LEU A 172 -9.95 48.94 16.90
N LEU A 173 -9.54 48.95 15.64
CA LEU A 173 -8.29 49.45 15.07
C LEU A 173 -8.02 50.94 15.20
N THR A 174 -6.72 51.21 15.22
CA THR A 174 -6.00 52.46 14.98
C THR A 174 -6.14 52.98 13.55
N GLN A 175 -6.37 54.29 13.40
CA GLN A 175 -5.77 55.24 12.43
C GLN A 175 -5.76 56.61 13.16
N SER A 176 -4.78 57.53 13.07
CA SER A 176 -3.94 57.96 11.96
C SER A 176 -2.70 58.72 12.51
N SER A 177 -1.60 58.67 11.76
CA SER A 177 -0.35 59.48 11.85
C SER A 177 -0.58 61.00 11.65
N PRO A 178 0.43 61.89 11.82
CA PRO A 178 1.89 61.68 11.96
C PRO A 178 2.52 62.02 13.33
#